data_AF-A0A3L7W841-F1
#
_entry.id   AF-A0A3L7W841-F1
#
_cell.length_a   1.000
_cell.length_b   1.000
_cell.length_c   1.000
_cell.angle_alpha   90.00
_cell.angle_beta   90.00
_cell.angle_gamma   90.00
#
_symmetry.space_group_name_H-M   'P 1'
#
loop_
_entity.id
_entity.type
_entity.pdbx_description
1 polymer ?
#
loop_
_entity_poly.entity_id
_entity_poly.type
_entity_poly.pdbx_seq_one_letter_code
_entity_poly.pdbx_strand_id
1 'polypeptide(L)' 'MWGGGSRAQLVTAANCTAPTLAFWATSNGEFVTYVPGTTISAVNATFITLYPNGVPAATPLIVRCN' A
#
# COMPACT_ATOMS: atom_id res chain seq x y z
N MET A 1 5.56 11.47 -8.97
CA MET A 1 6.22 10.52 -8.05
C MET A 1 5.61 10.67 -6.66
N TRP A 2 5.45 9.58 -5.91
CA TRP A 2 4.91 9.62 -4.54
C TRP A 2 5.93 10.23 -3.57
N GLY A 3 5.50 11.25 -2.82
CA GLY A 3 6.36 12.03 -1.89
C GLY A 3 6.52 11.42 -0.50
N GLY A 4 5.94 10.24 -0.25
CA GLY A 4 5.91 9.62 1.07
C GLY A 4 4.73 10.12 1.92
N GLY A 5 4.37 9.32 2.93
CA GLY A 5 3.31 9.69 3.86
C GLY A 5 2.59 8.50 4.48
N SER A 6 1.47 8.79 5.13
CA SER A 6 0.62 7.75 5.74
C SER A 6 -0.05 6.86 4.69
N ARG A 7 -0.46 5.66 5.12
CA ARG A 7 -1.26 4.75 4.28
C ARG A 7 -2.59 5.37 3.82
N ALA A 8 -3.20 6.23 4.65
CA ALA A 8 -4.41 6.96 4.27
C ALA A 8 -4.15 7.95 3.13
N GLN A 9 -3.06 8.72 3.22
CA GLN A 9 -2.65 9.61 2.13
C GLN A 9 -2.29 8.85 0.86
N LEU A 10 -1.70 7.64 0.98
CA LEU A 10 -1.43 6.77 -0.17
C LEU A 10 -2.73 6.34 -0.86
N VAL A 11 -3.75 5.96 -0.09
CA VAL A 11 -5.09 5.64 -0.62
C VAL A 11 -5.71 6.85 -1.33
N THR A 12 -5.66 8.03 -0.71
CA THR A 12 -6.13 9.28 -1.33
C THR A 12 -5.38 9.58 -2.63
N ALA A 13 -4.06 9.39 -2.67
CA ALA A 13 -3.24 9.66 -3.83
C ALA A 13 -3.47 8.69 -5.00
N ALA A 14 -3.93 7.47 -4.73
CA ALA A 14 -4.32 6.52 -5.77
C ALA A 14 -5.59 6.96 -6.52
N ASN A 15 -6.38 7.87 -5.95
CA ASN A 15 -7.61 8.41 -6.54
C ASN A 15 -8.61 7.31 -6.98
N CYS A 16 -8.68 6.23 -6.21
CA CYS A 16 -9.55 5.07 -6.45
C CYS A 16 -10.34 4.72 -5.19
N THR A 17 -11.47 4.03 -5.36
CA THR A 17 -12.26 3.57 -4.21
C THR A 17 -11.56 2.43 -3.48
N ALA A 18 -11.57 2.46 -2.14
CA ALA A 18 -10.89 1.46 -1.30
C ALA A 18 -11.25 -0.01 -1.61
N PRO A 19 -12.49 -0.38 -2.00
CA PRO A 19 -12.84 -1.77 -2.29
C PRO A 19 -12.13 -2.37 -3.51
N THR A 20 -11.74 -1.56 -4.50
CA THR A 20 -11.10 -2.04 -5.74
C THR A 20 -9.61 -1.72 -5.80
N LEU A 21 -9.07 -1.15 -4.72
CA LEU A 21 -7.70 -0.67 -4.64
C LEU A 21 -6.77 -1.73 -4.06
N ALA A 22 -5.65 -1.97 -4.74
CA ALA A 22 -4.56 -2.77 -4.24
C ALA A 22 -3.21 -2.12 -4.58
N PHE A 23 -2.28 -2.21 -3.63
CA PHE A 23 -0.90 -1.76 -3.78
C PHE A 23 0.03 -2.95 -3.63
N TRP A 24 1.14 -2.93 -4.38
CA TRP A 24 2.25 -3.84 -4.19
C TRP A 24 3.53 -3.06 -4.03
N ALA A 25 4.30 -3.40 -3.00
CA ALA A 25 5.69 -2.98 -2.81
C ALA A 25 6.60 -4.21 -2.92
N THR A 26 7.88 -4.00 -3.22
CA THR A 26 8.88 -5.08 -3.18
C THR A 26 9.69 -5.00 -1.90
N SER A 27 9.84 -6.13 -1.21
CA SER A 27 10.73 -6.28 -0.06
C SER A 27 11.44 -7.62 -0.13
N ASN A 28 12.77 -7.63 -0.04
CA ASN A 28 13.59 -8.85 -0.14
C ASN A 28 13.29 -9.72 -1.37
N GLY A 29 12.92 -9.10 -2.50
CA GLY A 29 12.56 -9.80 -3.73
C GLY A 29 11.12 -10.33 -3.81
N GLU A 30 10.32 -10.13 -2.76
CA GLU A 30 8.92 -10.54 -2.71
C GLU A 30 7.97 -9.35 -2.88
N PHE A 31 6.79 -9.62 -3.45
CA PHE A 31 5.71 -8.64 -3.50
C PHE A 31 4.90 -8.66 -2.21
N VAL A 32 4.91 -7.53 -1.51
CA VAL A 32 4.13 -7.30 -0.31
C VAL A 32 2.91 -6.47 -0.68
N THR A 33 1.71 -7.00 -0.39
CA THR A 33 0.44 -6.39 -0.81
C THR A 33 -0.15 -5.51 0.29
N TYR A 34 -0.81 -4.42 -0.10
CA TYR A 34 -1.72 -3.66 0.75
C TYR A 34 -3.07 -3.50 0.05
N VAL A 35 -4.12 -4.08 0.62
CA VAL A 35 -5.51 -4.01 0.14
C VAL A 35 -6.32 -3.23 1.18
N PRO A 36 -6.59 -1.93 0.99
CA PRO A 36 -7.28 -1.11 1.98
C PRO A 36 -8.71 -1.57 2.27
N GLY A 37 -9.40 -2.14 1.27
CA GLY A 37 -10.79 -2.59 1.39
C GLY A 37 -10.97 -3.95 2.07
N THR A 38 -9.90 -4.66 2.42
CA THR A 38 -10.01 -5.97 3.07
C THR A 38 -10.37 -5.84 4.55
N THR A 39 -11.21 -6.75 5.05
CA THR A 39 -11.46 -6.91 6.50
C THR A 39 -10.53 -7.94 7.14
N ILE A 40 -9.74 -8.67 6.35
CA ILE A 40 -8.82 -9.71 6.80
C ILE A 40 -7.47 -9.06 7.12
N SER A 41 -7.17 -8.90 8.41
CA SER A 41 -5.93 -8.24 8.87
C SER A 41 -4.65 -8.90 8.37
N ALA A 42 -4.65 -10.23 8.21
CA ALA A 42 -3.50 -11.00 7.74
C ALA A 42 -3.01 -10.58 6.33
N VAL A 43 -3.91 -10.12 5.46
CA VAL A 43 -3.57 -9.68 4.09
C VAL A 43 -2.58 -8.50 4.10
N ASN A 44 -2.75 -7.59 5.07
CA ASN A 44 -1.96 -6.36 5.16
C ASN A 44 -0.84 -6.43 6.21
N ALA A 45 -0.75 -7.51 6.97
CA ALA A 45 0.14 -7.62 8.13
C ALA A 45 1.60 -7.36 7.75
N THR A 46 2.11 -8.03 6.70
CA THR A 46 3.48 -7.86 6.24
C THR A 46 3.76 -6.43 5.77
N PHE A 47 2.82 -5.80 5.05
CA PHE A 47 2.98 -4.42 4.60
C PHE A 47 3.01 -3.43 5.76
N ILE A 48 2.15 -3.65 6.78
CA ILE A 48 2.09 -2.82 7.98
C ILE A 48 3.38 -2.95 8.79
N THR A 49 3.93 -4.15 8.93
CA THR A 49 5.21 -4.39 9.59
C THR A 49 6.38 -3.74 8.84
N LEU A 50 6.34 -3.77 7.50
CA LEU A 50 7.37 -3.15 6.66
C LEU A 50 7.33 -1.62 6.71
N TYR A 51 6.13 -1.05 6.81
CA TYR A 51 5.88 0.40 6.80
C TYR A 51 5.11 0.84 8.05
N PRO A 52 5.70 0.72 9.26
CA PRO A 52 4.99 0.97 10.51
C PRO A 52 4.61 2.45 10.66
N ASN A 53 5.46 3.34 10.16
CA ASN A 53 5.30 4.80 10.27
C ASN A 53 4.80 5.46 8.98
N GLY A 54 4.24 4.67 8.06
CA GLY A 54 3.88 5.12 6.71
C GLY A 54 4.91 4.72 5.66
N VAL A 55 4.60 5.03 4.41
CA VAL A 55 5.37 4.63 3.23
C VAL A 55 6.35 5.76 2.87
N PRO A 56 7.68 5.51 2.86
CA PRO A 56 8.68 6.50 2.53
C PRO A 56 8.51 7.10 1.13
N ALA A 57 9.09 8.30 0.94
CA ALA A 57 9.21 8.91 -0.38
C ALA A 57 9.99 8.00 -1.34
N ALA A 58 9.65 8.07 -2.62
CA ALA A 58 10.28 7.27 -3.67
C ALA A 58 10.22 5.74 -3.47
N THR A 59 9.34 5.23 -2.59
CA THR A 59 9.07 3.80 -2.49
C THR A 59 8.50 3.31 -3.83
N PRO A 60 9.10 2.28 -4.47
CA PRO A 60 8.54 1.68 -5.67
C PRO A 60 7.23 0.99 -5.35
N LEU A 61 6.15 1.43 -5.98
CA LEU A 61 4.81 0.90 -5.77
C LEU A 61 4.13 0.63 -7.11
N ILE A 62 3.44 -0.49 -7.19
CA ILE A 62 2.45 -0.75 -8.24
C ILE A 62 1.08 -0.51 -7.63
N VAL A 63 0.24 0.23 -8.34
CA VAL A 63 -1.15 0.48 -7.96
C VAL A 63 -2.05 -0.17 -8.99
N ARG A 64 -3.07 -0.89 -8.52
CA ARG A 64 -4.16 -1.35 -9.37
C ARG A 64 -5.48 -0.84 -8.82
N CYS A 65 -6.28 -0.33 -9.73
CA CYS A 65 -7.69 -0.05 -9.54
C CYS A 65 -8.45 -0.80 -10.62
N ASN A 66 -9.51 -1.51 -10.24
CA ASN A 66 -10.49 -2.04 -11.17
C ASN A 66 -11.76 -1.19 -11.11
#